data_AF-A0A956PI96-F1
#
_entry.id   AF-A0A956PI96-F1
#
_cell.length_a   1.000
_cell.length_b   1.000
_cell.length_c   1.000
_cell.angle_alpha   90.00
_cell.angle_beta   90.00
_cell.angle_gamma   90.00
#
_symmetry.space_group_name_H-M   'P 1'
#
loop_
_entity.id
_entity.type
_entity.pdbx_description
1 polymer ?
#
loop_
_entity_poly.entity_id
_entity_poly.type
_entity_poly.pdbx_seq_one_letter_code
_entity_poly.pdbx_strand_id
1 'polypeptide(L)'
;MNIKRLTIGLLTTALLAGCSGQSPSTGTTPGTTPTAAATEAAPVGFVIKVDGADVPFEVKTARVDVRPDVTEAQFSVANYDFQMSHMGANSVERSKADGEVRVAFSLKGEKGEDFQNPVQPGEYSGDKLIWMDVYQGKGGEDTMTTNLENATGGVTIKTVTESELTGTIDVKGDNGLEVKGDFSAQRVPN
;
A
#
# COMPACT_ATOMS: atom_id res chain seq x y z
N MET A 1 -31.60 2.76 -37.43
CA MET A 1 -31.38 1.85 -38.57
C MET A 1 -30.37 2.48 -39.52
N ASN A 2 -29.10 2.03 -39.45
CA ASN A 2 -28.19 1.92 -40.59
C ASN A 2 -26.88 1.31 -40.10
N ILE A 3 -26.67 0.07 -40.52
CA ILE A 3 -25.50 -0.77 -40.26
C ILE A 3 -24.43 -0.41 -41.30
N LYS A 4 -23.17 -0.24 -40.89
CA LYS A 4 -22.03 -0.41 -41.79
C LYS A 4 -21.04 -1.43 -41.21
N ARG A 5 -20.79 -2.41 -42.07
CA ARG A 5 -19.96 -3.61 -41.98
C ARG A 5 -18.45 -3.26 -42.07
N LEU A 6 -17.62 -3.94 -41.27
CA LEU A 6 -16.59 -4.94 -41.64
C LEU A 6 -15.27 -4.31 -42.15
N THR A 7 -14.09 -4.70 -41.64
CA THR A 7 -13.23 -5.74 -42.24
C THR A 7 -12.13 -6.19 -41.27
N ILE A 8 -11.93 -7.50 -41.23
CA ILE A 8 -10.90 -8.30 -40.53
C ILE A 8 -9.59 -8.26 -41.33
N GLY A 9 -8.45 -8.16 -40.65
CA GLY A 9 -7.12 -8.40 -41.23
C GLY A 9 -6.29 -9.31 -40.34
N LEU A 10 -6.24 -10.60 -40.69
CA LEU A 10 -5.32 -11.60 -40.17
C LEU A 10 -4.27 -11.84 -41.27
N LEU A 11 -2.97 -11.72 -40.97
CA LEU A 11 -1.92 -12.26 -41.83
C LEU A 11 -0.81 -12.91 -40.99
N THR A 12 -0.68 -14.21 -41.21
CA THR A 12 0.34 -15.15 -40.74
C THR A 12 1.46 -15.30 -41.80
N THR A 13 2.48 -16.11 -41.45
CA THR A 13 3.57 -16.73 -42.25
C THR A 13 4.86 -15.94 -42.44
N ALA A 14 6.06 -16.53 -42.43
CA ALA A 14 6.59 -17.84 -42.02
C ALA A 14 8.14 -17.77 -42.12
N LEU A 15 8.84 -18.62 -41.37
CA LEU A 15 10.28 -18.89 -41.47
C LEU A 15 10.69 -19.37 -42.88
N LEU A 16 11.94 -19.09 -43.29
CA LEU A 16 12.80 -20.05 -43.98
C LEU A 16 14.29 -19.69 -43.89
N ALA A 17 15.08 -20.76 -43.91
CA ALA A 17 16.46 -20.92 -43.51
C ALA A 17 17.53 -20.30 -44.42
N GLY A 18 18.73 -20.13 -43.85
CA GLY A 18 20.00 -20.05 -44.59
C GLY A 18 21.12 -20.65 -43.75
N CYS A 19 21.46 -21.91 -44.00
CA CYS A 19 22.66 -22.59 -43.49
C CYS A 19 23.75 -22.58 -44.56
N SER A 20 24.97 -22.20 -44.20
CA SER A 20 26.30 -22.61 -44.72
C SER A 20 27.31 -21.65 -44.07
N GLY A 21 28.36 -21.99 -43.34
CA GLY A 21 29.14 -23.20 -43.11
C GLY A 21 30.56 -22.72 -42.77
N GLN A 22 31.30 -23.50 -41.96
CA GLN A 22 32.74 -23.42 -41.65
C GLN A 22 33.14 -22.89 -40.25
N SER A 23 33.67 -23.81 -39.45
CA SER A 23 34.43 -23.66 -38.20
C SER A 23 35.85 -24.21 -38.47
N PRO A 24 36.91 -24.01 -37.64
CA PRO A 24 36.91 -23.48 -36.29
C PRO A 24 38.02 -22.45 -35.97
N SER A 25 37.83 -21.64 -34.94
CA SER A 25 38.93 -21.02 -34.21
C SER A 25 38.57 -20.93 -32.74
N THR A 26 39.40 -21.58 -31.92
CA THR A 26 39.45 -21.51 -30.47
C THR A 26 39.64 -20.07 -29.98
N GLY A 27 38.69 -19.58 -29.19
CA GLY A 27 38.76 -18.25 -28.59
C GLY A 27 37.78 -18.15 -27.43
N THR A 28 38.25 -18.55 -26.25
CA THR A 28 37.57 -18.38 -24.96
C THR A 28 37.27 -16.90 -24.73
N THR A 29 35.99 -16.50 -24.78
CA THR A 29 35.54 -15.19 -24.29
C THR A 29 34.37 -15.41 -23.32
N PRO A 30 34.40 -14.84 -22.11
CA PRO A 30 33.40 -15.12 -21.07
C PRO A 30 32.02 -14.64 -21.51
N GLY A 31 31.02 -15.52 -21.38
CA GLY A 31 29.63 -15.14 -21.53
C GLY A 31 29.25 -14.14 -20.45
N THR A 32 28.90 -12.92 -20.84
CA THR A 32 28.10 -12.03 -20.01
C THR A 32 26.69 -12.59 -19.98
N THR A 33 26.43 -13.44 -18.99
CA THR A 33 25.08 -13.76 -18.54
C THR A 33 24.38 -12.43 -18.23
N PRO A 34 23.19 -12.15 -18.79
CA PRO A 34 22.40 -11.04 -18.31
C PRO A 34 22.04 -11.35 -16.86
N THR A 35 22.64 -10.61 -15.92
CA THR A 35 22.20 -10.53 -14.53
C THR A 35 20.73 -10.13 -14.57
N ALA A 36 19.85 -11.11 -14.36
CA ALA A 36 18.47 -10.83 -14.04
C ALA A 36 18.50 -9.87 -12.85
N ALA A 37 17.99 -8.65 -13.05
CA ALA A 37 17.75 -7.73 -11.97
C ALA A 37 17.00 -8.52 -10.90
N ALA A 38 17.59 -8.62 -9.72
CA ALA A 38 16.92 -9.19 -8.58
C ALA A 38 15.68 -8.32 -8.34
N THR A 39 14.53 -8.81 -8.77
CA THR A 39 13.25 -8.36 -8.23
C THR A 39 13.35 -8.66 -6.76
N GLU A 40 13.69 -7.64 -5.98
CA GLU A 40 13.62 -7.66 -4.52
C GLU A 40 12.19 -8.11 -4.20
N ALA A 41 12.07 -9.36 -3.74
CA ALA A 41 10.78 -9.90 -3.35
C ALA A 41 10.26 -8.98 -2.25
N ALA A 42 9.16 -8.28 -2.52
CA ALA A 42 8.47 -7.50 -1.51
C ALA A 42 8.29 -8.39 -0.27
N PRO A 43 8.51 -7.87 0.95
CA PRO A 43 8.29 -8.66 2.16
C PRO A 43 6.90 -9.28 2.11
N VAL A 44 6.84 -10.58 2.35
CA VAL A 44 5.60 -11.35 2.35
C VAL A 44 4.89 -11.04 3.67
N GLY A 45 4.31 -9.85 3.79
CA GLY A 45 3.63 -9.38 4.99
C GLY A 45 3.97 -7.94 5.38
N PHE A 46 3.25 -7.44 6.38
CA PHE A 46 3.51 -6.15 6.99
C PHE A 46 4.84 -6.17 7.76
N VAL A 47 5.63 -5.12 7.63
CA VAL A 47 6.83 -4.84 8.41
C VAL A 47 6.54 -3.62 9.26
N ILE A 48 6.62 -3.77 10.58
CA ILE A 48 6.54 -2.67 11.53
C ILE A 48 7.81 -2.70 12.38
N LYS A 49 8.53 -1.58 12.44
CA LYS A 49 9.61 -1.37 13.40
C LYS A 49 9.31 -0.17 14.26
N VAL A 50 9.59 -0.28 15.55
CA VAL A 50 9.51 0.81 16.52
C VAL A 50 10.82 0.79 17.31
N ASP A 51 11.49 1.93 17.44
CA ASP A 51 12.84 2.02 18.01
C ASP A 51 13.86 1.09 17.31
N GLY A 52 13.64 0.85 16.00
CA GLY A 52 14.41 -0.09 15.19
C GLY A 52 14.18 -1.57 15.49
N ALA A 53 13.31 -1.91 16.45
CA ALA A 53 12.96 -3.29 16.79
C ALA A 53 11.72 -3.75 16.02
N ASP A 54 11.75 -4.99 15.51
CA ASP A 54 10.62 -5.58 14.81
C ASP A 54 9.42 -5.80 15.74
N VAL A 55 8.25 -5.40 15.28
CA VAL A 55 6.97 -5.58 15.98
C VAL A 55 6.16 -6.64 15.23
N PRO A 56 5.84 -7.79 15.86
CA PRO A 56 5.01 -8.81 15.24
C PRO A 56 3.64 -8.27 14.81
N PHE A 57 3.31 -8.43 13.54
CA PHE A 57 2.09 -7.87 12.99
C PHE A 57 1.54 -8.70 11.82
N GLU A 58 0.29 -9.14 11.98
CA GLU A 58 -0.50 -9.75 10.92
C GLU A 58 -1.86 -9.07 10.90
N VAL A 59 -2.28 -8.56 9.74
CA VAL A 59 -3.51 -7.77 9.64
C VAL A 59 -4.71 -8.67 9.97
N LYS A 60 -5.49 -8.25 10.97
CA LYS A 60 -6.76 -8.88 11.33
C LYS A 60 -7.96 -8.02 10.94
N THR A 61 -7.94 -6.75 11.30
CA THR A 61 -8.99 -5.79 10.94
C THR A 61 -8.38 -4.54 10.32
N ALA A 62 -8.99 -4.07 9.24
CA ALA A 62 -8.66 -2.79 8.63
C ALA A 62 -9.94 -2.04 8.23
N ARG A 63 -10.03 -0.77 8.65
CA ARG A 63 -11.18 0.10 8.44
C ARG A 63 -10.74 1.45 7.92
N VAL A 64 -11.62 2.09 7.16
CA VAL A 64 -11.45 3.48 6.71
C VAL A 64 -12.73 4.26 6.94
N ASP A 65 -12.60 5.36 7.67
CA ASP A 65 -13.62 6.40 7.76
C ASP A 65 -13.34 7.47 6.71
N VAL A 66 -14.24 7.57 5.73
CA VAL A 66 -14.14 8.55 4.64
C VAL A 66 -14.96 9.76 5.02
N ARG A 67 -14.32 10.93 5.07
CA ARG A 67 -14.90 12.19 5.57
C ARG A 67 -14.89 13.26 4.48
N PRO A 68 -15.91 13.34 3.62
CA PRO A 68 -15.92 14.31 2.54
C PRO A 68 -16.14 15.75 2.98
N ASP A 69 -16.71 15.96 4.17
CA ASP A 69 -16.91 17.27 4.80
C ASP A 69 -15.59 18.01 5.04
N VAL A 70 -14.53 17.26 5.39
CA VAL A 70 -13.17 17.80 5.58
C VAL A 70 -12.19 17.37 4.49
N THR A 71 -12.65 16.65 3.46
CA THR A 71 -11.79 16.10 2.39
C THR A 71 -10.67 15.19 2.91
N GLU A 72 -10.97 14.31 3.86
CA GLU A 72 -10.00 13.41 4.48
C GLU A 72 -10.49 11.95 4.47
N ALA A 73 -9.57 11.01 4.63
CA ALA A 73 -9.89 9.66 5.06
C ALA A 73 -8.97 9.24 6.21
N GLN A 74 -9.53 8.55 7.19
CA GLN A 74 -8.81 8.04 8.35
C GLN A 74 -8.80 6.52 8.29
N PHE A 75 -7.61 5.93 8.31
CA PHE A 75 -7.41 4.50 8.22
C PHE A 75 -6.95 3.97 9.58
N SER A 76 -7.37 2.74 9.87
CA SER A 76 -6.83 1.95 10.98
C SER A 76 -6.64 0.53 10.50
N VAL A 77 -5.43 0.00 10.67
CA VAL A 77 -5.01 -1.36 10.32
C VAL A 77 -4.43 -1.98 11.59
N ALA A 78 -4.98 -3.09 12.04
CA ALA A 78 -4.63 -3.70 13.32
C ALA A 78 -4.49 -5.22 13.23
N ASN A 79 -3.75 -5.80 14.17
CA ASN A 79 -3.65 -7.25 14.37
C ASN A 79 -4.71 -7.83 15.33
N TYR A 80 -5.67 -7.00 15.74
CA TYR A 80 -6.80 -7.35 16.58
C TYR A 80 -8.11 -6.83 15.99
N ASP A 81 -9.24 -7.30 16.52
CA ASP A 81 -10.55 -6.83 16.07
C ASP A 81 -10.92 -5.52 16.77
N PHE A 82 -11.42 -4.56 16.00
CA PHE A 82 -11.90 -3.30 16.55
C PHE A 82 -13.15 -2.82 15.82
N GLN A 83 -13.87 -1.90 16.46
CA GLN A 83 -14.94 -1.14 15.84
C GLN A 83 -14.46 0.28 15.58
N MET A 84 -14.89 0.84 14.45
CA MET A 84 -14.64 2.23 14.08
C MET A 84 -15.98 2.85 13.71
N SER A 85 -16.30 3.98 14.33
CA SER A 85 -17.50 4.75 14.04
C SER A 85 -17.21 5.92 13.10
N HIS A 86 -18.14 6.19 12.18
CA HIS A 86 -18.07 7.33 11.27
C HIS A 86 -18.07 8.64 12.07
N MET A 87 -17.15 9.56 11.74
CA MET A 87 -17.01 10.88 12.38
C MET A 87 -16.76 10.88 13.90
N GLY A 88 -16.42 9.73 14.51
CA GLY A 88 -16.11 9.67 15.93
C GLY A 88 -14.72 10.23 16.22
N ALA A 89 -14.62 11.23 17.11
CA ALA A 89 -13.32 11.60 17.69
C ALA A 89 -12.77 10.39 18.46
N ASN A 90 -11.54 9.95 18.16
CA ASN A 90 -10.96 8.72 18.73
C ASN A 90 -11.87 7.49 18.55
N SER A 91 -12.48 7.34 17.38
CA SER A 91 -13.51 6.32 17.08
C SER A 91 -13.07 4.87 17.28
N VAL A 92 -11.78 4.62 17.47
CA VAL A 92 -11.23 3.31 17.79
C VAL A 92 -10.56 3.35 19.15
N GLU A 93 -11.09 2.56 20.09
CA GLU A 93 -10.51 2.38 21.42
C GLU A 93 -9.08 1.86 21.31
N ARG A 94 -8.18 2.43 22.11
CA ARG A 94 -6.78 1.99 22.16
C ARG A 94 -6.70 0.70 22.95
N SER A 95 -6.10 -0.33 22.35
CA SER A 95 -5.85 -1.55 23.08
C SER A 95 -4.74 -1.36 24.11
N LYS A 96 -4.94 -2.01 25.25
CA LYS A 96 -3.96 -2.14 26.35
C LYS A 96 -3.43 -3.58 26.46
N ALA A 97 -3.92 -4.48 25.63
CA ALA A 97 -3.54 -5.89 25.65
C ALA A 97 -2.17 -6.07 24.99
N ASP A 98 -1.32 -6.86 25.62
CA ASP A 98 0.04 -7.09 25.15
C ASP A 98 0.06 -7.70 23.74
N GLY A 99 0.86 -7.09 22.87
CA GLY A 99 1.02 -7.55 21.49
C GLY A 99 -0.08 -7.10 20.55
N GLU A 100 -1.13 -6.42 21.03
CA GLU A 100 -2.10 -5.77 20.15
C GLU A 100 -1.53 -4.45 19.63
N VAL A 101 -1.54 -4.31 18.31
CA VAL A 101 -0.90 -3.22 17.58
C VAL A 101 -1.87 -2.68 16.54
N ARG A 102 -1.90 -1.35 16.40
CA ARG A 102 -2.68 -0.65 15.38
C ARG A 102 -1.84 0.43 14.72
N VAL A 103 -1.72 0.35 13.40
CA VAL A 103 -1.27 1.46 12.55
C VAL A 103 -2.49 2.30 12.21
N ALA A 104 -2.48 3.57 12.60
CA ALA A 104 -3.51 4.53 12.21
C ALA A 104 -2.87 5.67 11.44
N PHE A 105 -3.54 6.14 10.38
CA PHE A 105 -3.04 7.24 9.57
C PHE A 105 -4.19 7.98 8.91
N SER A 106 -3.95 9.22 8.50
CA SER A 106 -4.93 10.00 7.74
C SER A 106 -4.34 10.55 6.46
N LEU A 107 -5.15 10.47 5.40
CA LEU A 107 -4.83 10.99 4.10
C LEU A 107 -5.70 12.21 3.82
N LYS A 108 -5.05 13.29 3.38
CA LYS A 108 -5.71 14.44 2.80
C LYS A 108 -6.06 14.11 1.37
N GLY A 109 -7.36 14.01 1.13
CA GLY A 109 -7.89 13.86 -0.22
C GLY A 109 -7.95 15.19 -0.96
N GLU A 110 -8.62 15.15 -2.10
CA GLU A 110 -8.92 16.31 -2.91
C GLU A 110 -10.43 16.44 -3.06
N LYS A 111 -10.89 17.64 -3.42
CA LYS A 111 -12.29 17.86 -3.70
C LYS A 111 -12.63 17.20 -5.04
N GLY A 112 -13.27 16.03 -4.99
CA GLY A 112 -13.77 15.34 -6.18
C GLY A 112 -15.04 15.98 -6.75
N GLU A 113 -15.45 15.54 -7.94
CA GLU A 113 -16.68 16.00 -8.61
C GLU A 113 -17.95 15.54 -7.87
N ASP A 114 -17.93 14.33 -7.28
CA ASP A 114 -19.11 13.70 -6.67
C ASP A 114 -19.18 13.79 -5.14
N PHE A 115 -18.25 14.48 -4.47
CA PHE A 115 -18.22 14.68 -3.01
C PHE A 115 -18.35 13.41 -2.12
N GLN A 116 -18.46 12.20 -2.67
CA GLN A 116 -18.66 10.98 -1.87
C GLN A 116 -17.35 10.34 -1.44
N ASN A 117 -16.25 10.65 -2.14
CA ASN A 117 -14.93 10.21 -1.72
C ASN A 117 -13.84 11.23 -2.08
N PRO A 118 -13.20 11.84 -1.07
CA PRO A 118 -12.08 12.74 -1.30
C PRO A 118 -10.78 11.99 -1.68
N VAL A 119 -10.66 10.70 -1.39
CA VAL A 119 -9.46 9.91 -1.68
C VAL A 119 -9.60 9.15 -3.01
N GLN A 120 -8.65 9.37 -3.90
CA GLN A 120 -8.54 8.72 -5.21
C GLN A 120 -7.29 7.81 -5.27
N PRO A 121 -7.23 6.84 -6.20
CA PRO A 121 -5.99 6.10 -6.46
C PRO A 121 -4.81 7.02 -6.76
N GLY A 122 -3.65 6.76 -6.16
CA GLY A 122 -2.47 7.61 -6.26
C GLY A 122 -1.61 7.60 -5.00
N GLU A 123 -0.55 8.41 -5.02
CA GLU A 123 0.42 8.55 -3.93
C GLU A 123 0.05 9.70 -2.98
N TYR A 124 0.19 9.44 -1.67
CA TYR A 124 -0.04 10.37 -0.57
C TYR A 124 1.20 10.40 0.31
N SER A 125 1.96 11.49 0.22
CA SER A 125 3.18 11.76 0.97
C SER A 125 3.26 13.24 1.34
N GLY A 126 4.20 13.63 2.21
CA GLY A 126 4.33 15.01 2.67
C GLY A 126 3.04 15.52 3.32
N ASP A 127 2.51 16.64 2.84
CA ASP A 127 1.28 17.26 3.37
C ASP A 127 -0.01 16.47 3.08
N LYS A 128 0.05 15.48 2.17
CA LYS A 128 -1.07 14.59 1.85
C LYS A 128 -1.21 13.42 2.82
N LEU A 129 -0.14 13.06 3.54
CA LEU A 129 -0.20 12.14 4.68
C LEU A 129 -0.23 13.01 5.94
N ILE A 130 -1.41 13.23 6.53
CA ILE A 130 -1.64 14.24 7.57
C ILE A 130 -1.02 13.82 8.91
N TRP A 131 -1.15 12.55 9.25
CA TRP A 131 -0.56 11.93 10.44
C TRP A 131 -0.44 10.41 10.23
N MET A 132 0.49 9.80 10.96
CA MET A 132 0.63 8.35 11.08
C MET A 132 1.19 8.02 12.46
N ASP A 133 0.49 7.13 13.16
CA ASP A 133 0.84 6.64 14.48
C ASP A 133 0.81 5.10 14.51
N VAL A 134 1.71 4.53 15.31
CA VAL A 134 1.67 3.12 15.71
C VAL A 134 1.31 3.07 17.19
N TYR A 135 0.16 2.49 17.50
CA TYR A 135 -0.32 2.24 18.86
C TYR A 135 0.02 0.79 19.24
N GLN A 136 0.55 0.58 20.45
CA GLN A 136 0.90 -0.74 20.97
C GLN A 136 0.40 -0.90 22.40
N GLY A 137 -0.38 -1.95 22.66
CA GLY A 137 -0.72 -2.38 24.01
C GLY A 137 0.48 -3.08 24.66
N LYS A 138 0.87 -2.62 25.85
CA LYS A 138 2.02 -3.15 26.61
C LYS A 138 1.85 -2.92 28.12
N GLY A 139 1.89 -3.99 28.89
CA GLY A 139 1.83 -3.97 30.35
C GLY A 139 0.50 -3.45 30.91
N GLY A 140 -0.60 -3.53 30.15
CA GLY A 140 -1.88 -2.95 30.53
C GLY A 140 -2.00 -1.44 30.28
N GLU A 141 -1.01 -0.84 29.61
CA GLU A 141 -1.04 0.51 29.09
C GLU A 141 -0.99 0.49 27.55
N ASP A 142 -1.32 1.61 26.92
CA ASP A 142 -1.04 1.85 25.50
C ASP A 142 0.16 2.78 25.35
N THR A 143 0.96 2.52 24.32
CA THR A 143 2.06 3.38 23.89
C THR A 143 1.81 3.82 22.45
N MET A 144 2.30 5.01 22.09
CA MET A 144 2.13 5.61 20.78
C MET A 144 3.47 6.09 20.25
N THR A 145 3.79 5.71 19.02
CA THR A 145 4.95 6.23 18.27
C THR A 145 4.44 6.97 17.03
N THR A 146 4.82 8.24 16.88
CA THR A 146 4.41 9.11 15.76
C THR A 146 5.52 9.23 14.71
N ASN A 147 5.14 9.38 13.45
CA ASN A 147 6.08 9.27 12.32
C ASN A 147 6.43 10.61 11.62
N LEU A 148 5.59 11.65 11.69
CA LEU A 148 5.57 12.59 10.56
C LEU A 148 6.59 13.72 10.49
N GLU A 149 7.21 14.16 11.59
CA GLU A 149 8.03 15.38 11.52
C GLU A 149 9.19 15.26 10.52
N ASN A 150 9.79 14.07 10.41
CA ASN A 150 10.84 13.76 9.44
C ASN A 150 10.56 12.47 8.64
N ALA A 151 9.28 12.08 8.50
CA ALA A 151 8.92 10.90 7.70
C ALA A 151 9.34 11.07 6.23
N THR A 152 9.80 9.96 5.66
CA THR A 152 10.03 9.77 4.23
C THR A 152 9.14 8.65 3.71
N GLY A 153 8.82 8.69 2.42
CA GLY A 153 7.89 7.75 1.80
C GLY A 153 6.43 8.20 1.93
N GLY A 154 5.50 7.25 1.88
CA GLY A 154 4.07 7.56 1.88
C GLY A 154 3.15 6.36 1.78
N VAL A 155 1.90 6.65 1.42
CA VAL A 155 0.85 5.67 1.19
C VAL A 155 0.44 5.74 -0.28
N THR A 156 0.35 4.59 -0.95
CA THR A 156 -0.21 4.49 -2.30
C THR A 156 -1.58 3.84 -2.22
N ILE A 157 -2.62 4.55 -2.61
CA ILE A 157 -3.96 3.99 -2.79
C ILE A 157 -4.03 3.36 -4.18
N LYS A 158 -4.36 2.07 -4.23
CA LYS A 158 -4.44 1.28 -5.47
C LYS A 158 -5.85 1.23 -6.01
N THR A 159 -6.82 0.90 -5.17
CA THR A 159 -8.23 0.81 -5.56
C THR A 159 -9.11 1.54 -4.56
N VAL A 160 -10.22 2.05 -5.10
CA VAL A 160 -11.25 2.76 -4.38
C VAL A 160 -12.59 2.23 -4.89
N THR A 161 -13.40 1.66 -4.01
CA THR A 161 -14.75 1.18 -4.32
C THR A 161 -15.75 1.75 -3.33
N GLU A 162 -17.03 1.46 -3.51
CA GLU A 162 -18.09 1.82 -2.57
C GLU A 162 -17.94 1.18 -1.18
N SER A 163 -17.23 0.04 -1.08
CA SER A 163 -17.14 -0.74 0.16
C SER A 163 -15.72 -0.82 0.75
N GLU A 164 -14.68 -0.58 -0.05
CA GLU A 164 -13.30 -0.75 0.40
C GLU A 164 -12.31 0.16 -0.32
N LEU A 165 -11.18 0.42 0.34
CA LEU A 165 -10.00 1.03 -0.24
C LEU A 165 -8.81 0.11 0.00
N THR A 166 -8.00 -0.11 -1.04
CA THR A 166 -6.76 -0.91 -0.93
C THR A 166 -5.54 -0.06 -1.23
N GLY A 167 -4.41 -0.43 -0.66
CA GLY A 167 -3.18 0.32 -0.86
C GLY A 167 -1.95 -0.34 -0.28
N THR A 168 -0.84 0.40 -0.33
CA THR A 168 0.44 0.06 0.28
C THR A 168 0.92 1.21 1.15
N ILE A 169 1.52 0.87 2.28
CA ILE A 169 2.30 1.79 3.09
C ILE A 169 3.78 1.48 2.82
N ASP A 170 4.61 2.51 2.65
CA ASP A 170 6.06 2.43 2.71
C ASP A 170 6.55 3.75 3.32
N VAL A 171 6.61 3.79 4.65
CA VAL A 171 6.98 4.99 5.40
C VAL A 171 8.12 4.64 6.36
N LYS A 172 9.12 5.51 6.38
CA LYS A 172 10.20 5.49 7.38
C LYS A 172 10.28 6.85 8.03
N GLY A 173 10.37 6.91 9.35
CA GLY A 173 10.63 8.17 10.03
C GLY A 173 11.55 8.00 11.21
N ASP A 174 11.36 8.87 12.19
CA ASP A 174 12.30 9.04 13.28
C ASP A 174 12.36 7.83 14.20
N ASN A 175 13.45 7.76 14.97
CA ASN A 175 13.67 6.72 15.98
C ASN A 175 13.54 5.30 15.40
N GLY A 176 13.91 5.10 14.14
CA GLY A 176 13.85 3.78 13.50
C GLY A 176 12.43 3.25 13.28
N LEU A 177 11.42 4.14 13.24
CA LEU A 177 10.07 3.78 12.84
C LEU A 177 10.03 3.42 11.36
N GLU A 178 9.57 2.21 11.05
CA GLU A 178 9.31 1.74 9.69
C GLU A 178 7.92 1.10 9.67
N VAL A 179 7.08 1.49 8.70
CA VAL A 179 5.79 0.86 8.45
C VAL A 179 5.70 0.57 6.96
N LYS A 180 5.66 -0.71 6.61
CA LYS A 180 5.59 -1.15 5.22
C LYS A 180 4.62 -2.31 5.08
N GLY A 181 3.74 -2.28 4.07
CA GLY A 181 2.84 -3.41 3.82
C GLY A 181 1.62 -3.06 2.97
N ASP A 182 1.02 -4.10 2.38
CA ASP A 182 -0.26 -4.01 1.68
C ASP A 182 -1.43 -4.04 2.68
N PHE A 183 -2.47 -3.25 2.43
CA PHE A 183 -3.71 -3.28 3.20
C PHE A 183 -4.96 -3.30 2.31
N SER A 184 -6.05 -3.86 2.84
CA SER A 184 -7.41 -3.68 2.34
C SER A 184 -8.31 -3.23 3.49
N ALA A 185 -8.80 -1.99 3.43
CA ALA A 185 -9.59 -1.38 4.48
C ALA A 185 -11.05 -1.27 4.06
N GLN A 186 -11.95 -1.84 4.87
CA GLN A 186 -13.38 -1.72 4.64
C GLN A 186 -13.89 -0.35 5.08
N ARG A 187 -14.76 0.26 4.28
CA ARG A 187 -15.39 1.52 4.66
C ARG A 187 -16.25 1.33 5.90
N VAL A 188 -16.19 2.31 6.79
CA VAL A 188 -17.17 2.46 7.87
C VAL A 188 -18.48 2.93 7.24
N PRO A 189 -19.62 2.30 7.54
CA PRO A 189 -20.93 2.79 7.10
C PRO A 189 -21.22 4.18 7.67
N ASN A 190 -21.79 5.06 6.83
CA ASN A 190 -22.30 6.36 7.24
C ASN A 190 -23.61 6.24 8.03
#